data_AF-A0A8S2XE74-F1
#
_entry.id   AF-A0A8S2XE74-F1
#
_cell.length_a   1.000
_cell.length_b   1.000
_cell.length_c   1.000
_cell.angle_alpha   90.00
_cell.angle_beta   90.00
_cell.angle_gamma   90.00
#
_symmetry.space_group_name_H-M   'P 1'
#
loop_
_entity.id
_entity.type
_entity.pdbx_description
1 polymer ?
#
loop_
_entity_poly.entity_id
_entity_poly.type
_entity_poly.pdbx_seq_one_letter_code
_entity_poly.pdbx_strand_id
1 'polypeptide(L)'
;ATNRVKKYFVNIFKFLSAPYVKYLYSLYCHVAFLLLFTYLLLCDFFPLYDIPFDTCGILHGLENVADLNNVTKTESNHNNETNIKTAAPYGLQKHGQPSIEEYILFVWVSTLLGEEFRQLLTQESPSIYKKLTTYLSAFWNKLDVLAILLFYVGFTLRFLPSGECFCAARIALSVDLTLWFIRSLDIFAAIRRLGPKLVMIGEMVNDLKSFMLMLTVFILGFGVCFHSLIYGTKVLSWHIPRDIINLAYWQMFGELNSLELFEKNYHANGYALFVLLVVYMTIVSVLLVNLLIAMLRY
;
A
#
# COMPACT_ATOMS: atom_id res chain seq x y z
N ALA A 1 50.00 0.14 -27.81
CA ALA A 1 49.13 0.08 -26.62
C ALA A 1 47.65 0.38 -26.95
N THR A 2 47.37 1.38 -27.79
CA THR A 2 46.04 1.85 -28.21
C THR A 2 45.08 0.77 -28.77
N ASN A 3 45.55 -0.14 -29.61
CA ASN A 3 44.69 -1.22 -30.16
C ASN A 3 44.24 -2.26 -29.12
N ARG A 4 45.03 -2.49 -28.06
CA ARG A 4 44.62 -3.39 -26.96
C ARG A 4 43.54 -2.73 -26.13
N VAL A 5 43.73 -1.46 -25.74
CA VAL A 5 42.77 -0.68 -24.96
C VAL A 5 41.40 -0.62 -25.67
N LYS A 6 41.38 -0.31 -26.97
CA LYS A 6 40.15 -0.29 -27.76
C LYS A 6 39.44 -1.66 -27.80
N LYS A 7 40.20 -2.76 -27.92
CA LYS A 7 39.66 -4.13 -27.89
C LYS A 7 39.07 -4.48 -26.51
N TYR A 8 39.70 -4.04 -25.41
CA TYR A 8 39.14 -4.19 -24.06
C TYR A 8 37.83 -3.42 -23.90
N PHE A 9 37.75 -2.15 -24.33
CA PHE A 9 36.52 -1.37 -24.26
C PHE A 9 35.37 -1.99 -25.07
N VAL A 10 35.66 -2.51 -26.28
CA VAL A 10 34.66 -3.22 -27.09
C VAL A 10 34.18 -4.50 -26.39
N ASN A 11 35.08 -5.25 -25.77
CA ASN A 11 34.71 -6.46 -25.04
C ASN A 11 33.87 -6.15 -23.80
N ILE A 12 34.20 -5.08 -23.06
CA ILE A 12 33.42 -4.60 -21.92
C ILE A 12 32.04 -4.12 -22.38
N PHE A 13 31.95 -3.36 -23.48
CA PHE A 13 30.67 -2.90 -24.02
C PHE A 13 29.80 -4.07 -24.51
N LYS A 14 30.41 -5.08 -25.16
CA LYS A 14 29.73 -6.32 -25.54
C LYS A 14 29.23 -7.10 -24.33
N PHE A 15 30.02 -7.16 -23.26
CA PHE A 15 29.61 -7.79 -22.00
C PHE A 15 28.44 -7.04 -21.34
N LEU A 16 28.51 -5.71 -21.22
CA LEU A 16 27.42 -4.87 -20.70
C LEU A 16 26.16 -4.92 -21.56
N SER A 17 26.31 -5.13 -22.87
CA SER A 17 25.19 -5.25 -23.80
C SER A 17 24.47 -6.60 -23.74
N ALA A 18 25.03 -7.59 -23.02
CA ALA A 18 24.43 -8.90 -22.90
C ALA A 18 23.06 -8.82 -22.18
N PRO A 19 22.02 -9.55 -22.65
CA PRO A 19 20.67 -9.47 -22.06
C PRO A 19 20.61 -9.74 -20.56
N TYR A 20 21.41 -10.72 -20.10
CA TYR A 20 21.48 -11.08 -18.68
C TYR A 20 22.09 -9.96 -17.81
N VAL A 21 23.12 -9.26 -18.31
CA VAL A 21 23.76 -8.15 -17.59
C VAL A 21 22.82 -6.95 -17.53
N LYS A 22 22.08 -6.67 -18.62
CA LYS A 22 21.04 -5.64 -18.62
C LYS A 22 19.93 -5.92 -17.61
N TYR A 23 19.49 -7.17 -17.51
CA TYR A 23 18.51 -7.59 -16.52
C TYR A 23 19.00 -7.38 -15.09
N LEU A 24 20.22 -7.83 -14.77
CA LEU A 24 20.81 -7.63 -13.45
C LEU A 24 20.96 -6.15 -13.08
N TYR A 25 21.45 -5.33 -14.02
CA TYR A 25 21.55 -3.89 -13.82
C TYR A 25 20.18 -3.26 -13.56
N SER A 26 19.17 -3.60 -14.36
CA SER A 26 17.79 -3.13 -14.17
C SER A 26 17.25 -3.53 -12.79
N LEU A 27 17.50 -4.77 -12.35
CA LEU A 27 17.12 -5.24 -11.02
C LEU A 27 17.78 -4.42 -9.90
N TYR A 28 19.08 -4.19 -9.96
CA TYR A 28 19.78 -3.38 -8.95
C TYR A 28 19.29 -1.92 -8.94
N CYS A 29 19.07 -1.33 -10.11
CA CYS A 29 18.49 0.01 -10.22
C CYS A 29 17.08 0.08 -9.62
N HIS A 30 16.24 -0.93 -9.87
CA HIS A 30 14.89 -0.98 -9.32
C HIS A 30 14.89 -1.10 -7.79
N VAL A 31 15.77 -1.94 -7.23
CA VAL A 31 15.94 -2.06 -5.77
C VAL A 31 16.44 -0.73 -5.18
N ALA A 32 17.41 -0.08 -5.82
CA ALA A 32 17.90 1.22 -5.37
C ALA A 32 16.81 2.30 -5.41
N PHE A 33 15.98 2.30 -6.46
CA PHE A 33 14.82 3.18 -6.58
C PHE A 33 13.82 2.98 -5.43
N LEU A 34 13.46 1.73 -5.13
CA LEU A 34 12.54 1.41 -4.03
C LEU A 34 13.11 1.83 -2.67
N LEU A 35 14.41 1.61 -2.45
CA LEU A 35 15.07 2.02 -1.21
C LEU A 35 15.10 3.54 -1.07
N LEU A 36 15.43 4.27 -2.14
CA LEU A 36 15.40 5.73 -2.16
C LEU A 36 13.99 6.27 -1.88
N PHE A 37 12.97 5.73 -2.55
CA PHE A 37 11.59 6.16 -2.34
C PHE A 37 11.09 5.85 -0.93
N THR A 38 11.43 4.66 -0.41
CA THR A 38 11.10 4.29 0.98
C THR A 38 11.79 5.21 1.97
N TYR A 39 13.09 5.47 1.80
CA TYR A 39 13.86 6.39 2.65
C TYR A 39 13.23 7.79 2.66
N LEU A 40 12.88 8.31 1.49
CA LEU A 40 12.25 9.61 1.34
C LEU A 40 10.91 9.68 2.08
N LEU A 41 10.04 8.67 1.94
CA LEU A 41 8.71 8.69 2.55
C LEU A 41 8.75 8.54 4.09
N LEU A 42 9.71 7.76 4.59
CA LEU A 42 9.85 7.46 6.02
C LEU A 42 10.67 8.53 6.77
N CYS A 43 11.77 8.99 6.18
CA CYS A 43 12.75 9.83 6.88
C CYS A 43 12.68 11.31 6.50
N ASP A 44 12.51 11.63 5.21
CA ASP A 44 12.73 12.98 4.68
C ASP A 44 11.46 13.68 4.16
N PHE A 45 10.27 13.08 4.34
CA PHE A 45 9.01 13.65 3.86
C PHE A 45 8.45 14.73 4.80
N PHE A 46 8.94 15.96 4.64
CA PHE A 46 8.54 17.13 5.42
C PHE A 46 7.61 18.09 4.66
N PRO A 47 6.73 18.83 5.38
CA PRO A 47 5.87 19.84 4.77
C PRO A 47 6.67 21.07 4.29
N LEU A 48 6.29 21.61 3.14
CA LEU A 48 6.95 22.78 2.51
C LEU A 48 6.45 24.13 3.07
N TYR A 49 5.27 24.16 3.67
CA TYR A 49 4.61 25.35 4.22
C TYR A 49 4.28 25.16 5.69
N ASP A 50 4.14 26.26 6.43
CA ASP A 50 3.67 26.24 7.82
C ASP A 50 2.19 25.82 7.84
N ILE A 51 1.93 24.55 8.13
CA ILE A 51 0.59 23.97 8.16
C ILE A 51 0.04 24.05 9.60
N PRO A 52 -1.21 24.52 9.80
CA PRO A 52 -1.87 24.47 11.10
C PRO A 52 -2.06 23.01 11.56
N PHE A 53 -1.64 22.74 12.79
CA PHE A 53 -1.44 21.41 13.37
C PHE A 53 -2.69 20.50 13.35
N ASP A 54 -3.88 21.09 13.37
CA ASP A 54 -5.16 20.37 13.50
C ASP A 54 -5.65 19.64 12.23
N THR A 55 -4.97 19.80 11.08
CA THR A 55 -5.47 19.29 9.80
C THR A 55 -4.99 17.90 9.40
N CYS A 56 -4.04 17.29 10.13
CA CYS A 56 -3.50 15.97 9.80
C CYS A 56 -3.52 14.99 10.97
N GLY A 57 -4.42 13.99 10.94
CA GLY A 57 -4.46 12.92 11.94
C GLY A 57 -3.17 12.09 12.05
N ILE A 58 -2.32 12.09 11.02
CA ILE A 58 -1.01 11.41 11.02
C ILE A 58 0.02 12.17 11.88
N LEU A 59 -0.08 13.50 11.99
CA LEU A 59 0.79 14.30 12.87
C LEU A 59 0.44 14.07 14.35
N HIS A 60 -0.85 13.88 14.66
CA HIS A 60 -1.33 13.52 16.01
C HIS A 60 -0.80 12.16 16.48
N GLY A 61 -0.57 11.21 15.57
CA GLY A 61 0.05 9.90 15.89
C GLY A 61 1.52 10.00 16.32
N LEU A 62 2.26 10.98 15.78
CA LEU A 62 3.66 11.23 16.17
C LEU A 62 3.76 11.95 17.52
N GLU A 63 2.79 12.78 17.88
CA GLU A 63 2.68 13.41 19.20
C GLU A 63 2.45 12.36 20.31
N ASN A 64 1.53 11.41 20.11
CA ASN A 64 1.28 10.35 21.10
C ASN A 64 2.51 9.46 21.38
N VAL A 65 3.35 9.22 20.37
CA VAL A 65 4.61 8.47 20.53
C VAL A 65 5.68 9.32 21.23
N ALA A 66 5.72 10.63 20.95
CA ALA A 66 6.61 11.56 21.63
C ALA A 66 6.23 11.77 23.10
N ASP A 67 4.94 11.87 23.42
CA ASP A 67 4.46 11.97 24.80
C ASP A 67 4.78 10.70 25.59
N LEU A 68 4.69 9.51 24.98
CA LEU A 68 5.17 8.26 25.60
C LEU A 68 6.67 8.29 25.90
N ASN A 69 7.47 8.81 24.97
CA ASN A 69 8.93 8.95 25.11
C ASN A 69 9.33 10.04 26.11
N ASN A 70 8.49 11.05 26.32
CA ASN A 70 8.69 12.07 27.33
C ASN A 70 8.26 11.56 28.70
N VAL A 71 7.13 10.87 28.84
CA VAL A 71 6.67 10.23 30.08
C VAL A 71 7.70 9.24 30.63
N THR A 72 8.36 8.46 29.76
CA THR A 72 9.46 7.56 30.17
C THR A 72 10.74 8.29 30.57
N LYS A 73 10.94 9.55 30.15
CA LYS A 73 12.04 10.42 30.61
C LYS A 73 11.69 11.20 31.88
N THR A 74 10.42 11.49 32.13
CA THR A 74 9.98 12.25 33.31
C THR A 74 10.13 11.46 34.62
N GLU A 75 10.20 10.13 34.56
CA GLU A 75 10.50 9.32 35.76
C GLU A 75 11.98 9.40 36.22
N SER A 76 12.91 9.95 35.41
CA SER A 76 14.33 10.05 35.79
C SER A 76 14.82 11.44 36.17
N ASN A 77 14.03 12.50 35.95
CA ASN A 77 14.43 13.88 36.26
C ASN A 77 13.31 14.63 36.98
N HIS A 78 13.18 14.37 38.28
CA HIS A 78 12.52 15.32 39.16
C HIS A 78 13.48 16.49 39.41
N ASN A 79 12.98 17.71 39.19
CA ASN A 79 13.55 19.04 39.47
C ASN A 79 14.14 19.75 38.25
N ASN A 80 13.29 20.54 37.58
CA ASN A 80 13.48 21.98 37.34
C ASN A 80 12.46 22.46 36.29
N GLU A 81 11.34 23.01 36.77
CA GLU A 81 10.47 23.83 35.95
C GLU A 81 11.11 25.21 35.77
N THR A 82 11.41 25.59 34.53
CA THR A 82 11.21 26.95 34.00
C THR A 82 11.55 26.96 32.49
N ASN A 83 10.60 27.46 31.69
CA ASN A 83 10.71 27.72 30.24
C ASN A 83 10.60 26.50 29.31
N ILE A 84 9.42 25.87 29.27
CA ILE A 84 9.02 25.08 28.09
C ILE A 84 8.53 26.09 27.04
N LYS A 85 9.47 26.60 26.23
CA LYS A 85 9.12 26.93 24.85
C LYS A 85 8.54 25.64 24.27
N THR A 86 7.31 25.67 23.78
CA THR A 86 6.67 24.58 23.03
C THR A 86 7.53 24.26 21.82
N ALA A 87 8.55 23.42 22.04
CA ALA A 87 9.35 22.81 21.02
C ALA A 87 8.55 21.60 20.53
N ALA A 88 8.07 21.67 19.29
CA ALA A 88 7.49 20.53 18.60
C ALA A 88 8.42 19.31 18.79
N PRO A 89 7.89 18.12 19.14
CA PRO A 89 8.71 17.03 19.67
C PRO A 89 9.51 16.24 18.64
N TYR A 90 9.62 16.75 17.42
CA TYR A 90 10.66 16.40 16.48
C TYR A 90 11.12 17.73 15.88
N GLY A 91 12.44 17.89 15.68
CA GLY A 91 12.97 19.01 14.92
C GLY A 91 12.39 18.98 13.51
N LEU A 92 11.20 19.57 13.34
CA LEU A 92 10.59 19.89 12.05
C LEU A 92 11.58 20.81 11.37
N GLN A 93 12.52 20.21 10.66
CA GLN A 93 13.50 20.94 9.91
C GLN A 93 12.72 21.58 8.77
N LYS A 94 12.50 22.89 8.95
CA LYS A 94 11.81 23.75 8.01
C LYS A 94 12.63 23.80 6.73
N HIS A 95 12.36 22.89 5.82
CA HIS A 95 12.90 22.94 4.48
C HIS A 95 11.89 23.69 3.62
N GLY A 96 12.09 25.01 3.48
CA GLY A 96 11.38 25.80 2.46
C GLY A 96 11.77 25.41 1.02
N GLN A 97 12.50 24.31 0.85
CA GLN A 97 13.00 23.77 -0.41
C GLN A 97 12.93 22.24 -0.35
N PRO A 98 12.47 21.56 -1.41
CA PRO A 98 12.47 20.11 -1.48
C PRO A 98 13.90 19.54 -1.37
N SER A 99 14.03 18.36 -0.74
CA SER A 99 15.33 17.73 -0.53
C SER A 99 15.97 17.24 -1.83
N ILE A 100 17.28 17.07 -1.85
CA ILE A 100 18.02 16.60 -3.03
C ILE A 100 17.51 15.23 -3.48
N GLU A 101 17.17 14.36 -2.53
CA GLU A 101 16.62 13.02 -2.75
C GLU A 101 15.28 13.06 -3.47
N GLU A 102 14.48 14.10 -3.24
CA GLU A 102 13.18 14.30 -3.89
C GLU A 102 13.33 14.69 -5.34
N TYR A 103 14.31 15.55 -5.64
CA TYR A 103 14.67 15.86 -7.02
C TYR A 103 15.19 14.62 -7.75
N ILE A 104 16.02 13.81 -7.09
CA ILE A 104 16.50 12.54 -7.67
C ILE A 104 15.32 11.63 -7.97
N LEU A 105 14.40 11.44 -7.02
CA LEU A 105 13.21 10.61 -7.21
C LEU A 105 12.33 11.12 -8.37
N PHE A 106 12.10 12.44 -8.44
CA PHE A 106 11.32 13.06 -9.51
C PHE A 106 11.95 12.81 -10.89
N VAL A 107 13.26 13.02 -11.02
CA VAL A 107 13.99 12.75 -12.27
C VAL A 107 13.94 11.26 -12.62
N TRP A 108 14.03 10.38 -11.62
CA TRP A 108 13.95 8.95 -11.82
C TRP A 108 12.58 8.51 -12.37
N VAL A 109 11.49 8.95 -11.76
CA VAL A 109 10.13 8.65 -12.25
C VAL A 109 9.87 9.29 -13.62
N SER A 110 10.41 10.49 -13.87
CA SER A 110 10.35 11.12 -15.19
C SER A 110 11.08 10.29 -16.26
N THR A 111 12.18 9.64 -15.89
CA THR A 111 12.91 8.73 -16.78
C THR A 111 12.09 7.48 -17.08
N LEU A 112 11.39 6.92 -16.09
CA LEU A 112 10.46 5.79 -16.27
C LEU A 112 9.28 6.17 -17.17
N LEU A 113 8.70 7.37 -17.00
CA LEU A 113 7.67 7.89 -17.91
C LEU A 113 8.18 7.96 -19.35
N GLY A 114 9.42 8.43 -19.56
CA GLY A 114 10.04 8.46 -20.88
C GLY A 114 10.20 7.07 -21.49
N GLU A 115 10.55 6.07 -20.68
CA GLU A 115 10.66 4.69 -21.12
C GLU A 115 9.29 4.09 -21.50
N GLU A 116 8.24 4.35 -20.74
CA GLU A 116 6.87 3.93 -21.08
C GLU A 116 6.36 4.61 -22.35
N PHE A 117 6.67 5.89 -22.54
CA PHE A 117 6.36 6.60 -23.78
C PHE A 117 7.11 5.99 -24.98
N ARG A 118 8.38 5.63 -24.81
CA ARG A 118 9.16 4.94 -25.84
C ARG A 118 8.56 3.57 -26.20
N GLN A 119 8.12 2.81 -25.20
CA GLN A 119 7.45 1.51 -25.40
C GLN A 119 6.13 1.65 -26.15
N LEU A 120 5.34 2.69 -25.84
CA LEU A 120 4.10 3.02 -26.53
C LEU A 120 4.33 3.38 -28.01
N LEU A 121 5.38 4.14 -28.31
CA LEU A 121 5.71 4.54 -29.69
C LEU A 121 6.21 3.37 -30.55
N THR A 122 6.91 2.41 -29.94
CA THR A 122 7.53 1.26 -30.62
C THR A 122 6.51 0.16 -30.98
N GLN A 123 5.25 0.29 -30.57
CA GLN A 123 4.18 -0.66 -30.91
C GLN A 123 3.97 -0.78 -32.44
N GLU A 124 3.69 -1.99 -32.91
CA GLU A 124 3.63 -2.36 -34.34
C GLU A 124 2.47 -1.69 -35.10
N SER A 125 1.41 -1.25 -34.41
CA SER A 125 0.21 -0.70 -35.04
C SER A 125 0.44 0.67 -35.70
N PRO A 126 -0.05 0.96 -36.92
CA PRO A 126 0.19 2.25 -37.58
C PRO A 126 -0.62 3.42 -36.98
N SER A 127 -1.75 3.15 -36.31
CA SER A 127 -2.62 4.16 -35.70
C SER A 127 -2.33 4.34 -34.21
N ILE A 128 -2.19 5.59 -33.76
CA ILE A 128 -1.87 5.95 -32.36
C ILE A 128 -2.91 5.40 -31.39
N TYR A 129 -4.20 5.49 -31.74
CA TYR A 129 -5.27 4.95 -30.90
C TYR A 129 -5.13 3.44 -30.73
N LYS A 130 -4.87 2.71 -31.83
CA LYS A 130 -4.65 1.26 -31.78
C LYS A 130 -3.41 0.90 -30.97
N LYS A 131 -2.31 1.67 -31.11
CA LYS A 131 -1.11 1.50 -30.27
C LYS A 131 -1.43 1.60 -28.78
N LEU A 132 -2.18 2.64 -28.39
CA LEU A 132 -2.56 2.85 -26.99
C LEU A 132 -3.47 1.73 -26.47
N THR A 133 -4.47 1.31 -27.24
CA THR A 133 -5.36 0.21 -26.83
C THR A 133 -4.61 -1.11 -26.70
N THR A 134 -3.64 -1.40 -27.58
CA THR A 134 -2.82 -2.60 -27.50
C THR A 134 -1.87 -2.54 -26.30
N TYR A 135 -1.21 -1.40 -26.08
CA TYR A 135 -0.33 -1.20 -24.93
C TYR A 135 -1.08 -1.33 -23.60
N LEU A 136 -2.25 -0.69 -23.47
CA LEU A 136 -3.12 -0.78 -22.29
C LEU A 136 -3.88 -2.10 -22.20
N SER A 137 -3.62 -3.10 -23.03
CA SER A 137 -4.22 -4.44 -22.84
C SER A 137 -3.48 -5.24 -21.77
N ALA A 138 -2.16 -5.05 -21.64
CA ALA A 138 -1.31 -5.74 -20.67
C ALA A 138 -1.53 -5.23 -19.25
N PHE A 139 -1.64 -6.15 -18.29
CA PHE A 139 -1.85 -5.83 -16.87
C PHE A 139 -0.71 -4.97 -16.30
N TRP A 140 0.55 -5.32 -16.58
CA TRP A 140 1.72 -4.59 -16.09
C TRP A 140 1.80 -3.17 -16.63
N ASN A 141 1.48 -2.96 -17.91
CA ASN A 141 1.46 -1.62 -18.50
C ASN A 141 0.37 -0.73 -17.86
N LYS A 142 -0.80 -1.30 -17.52
CA LYS A 142 -1.83 -0.56 -16.77
C LYS A 142 -1.34 -0.18 -15.38
N LEU A 143 -0.64 -1.09 -14.69
CA LEU A 143 -0.07 -0.84 -13.37
C LEU A 143 0.98 0.28 -13.42
N ASP A 144 1.85 0.25 -14.43
CA ASP A 144 2.91 1.26 -14.63
C ASP A 144 2.32 2.65 -14.91
N VAL A 145 1.32 2.74 -15.79
CA VAL A 145 0.59 4.00 -16.05
C VAL A 145 -0.11 4.51 -14.79
N LEU A 146 -0.73 3.63 -14.01
CA LEU A 146 -1.40 4.00 -12.76
C LEU A 146 -0.41 4.53 -11.72
N ALA A 147 0.72 3.85 -11.53
CA ALA A 147 1.77 4.26 -10.60
C ALA A 147 2.35 5.64 -10.99
N ILE A 148 2.74 5.80 -12.26
CA ILE A 148 3.29 7.07 -12.74
C ILE A 148 2.27 8.22 -12.59
N LEU A 149 0.99 8.00 -12.91
CA LEU A 149 -0.05 9.00 -12.72
C LEU A 149 -0.21 9.36 -11.24
N LEU A 150 -0.29 8.35 -10.37
CA LEU A 150 -0.47 8.54 -8.93
C LEU A 150 0.73 9.28 -8.31
N PHE A 151 1.95 9.01 -8.78
CA PHE A 151 3.15 9.74 -8.39
C PHE A 151 3.01 11.24 -8.70
N TYR A 152 2.66 11.63 -9.92
CA TYR A 152 2.50 13.04 -10.29
C TYR A 152 1.35 13.71 -9.53
N VAL A 153 0.25 12.99 -9.27
CA VAL A 153 -0.84 13.51 -8.43
C VAL A 153 -0.36 13.73 -7.00
N GLY A 154 0.32 12.77 -6.37
CA GLY A 154 0.89 12.93 -5.04
C GLY A 154 1.93 14.04 -4.96
N PHE A 155 2.79 14.15 -5.97
CA PHE A 155 3.81 15.19 -6.07
C PHE A 155 3.21 16.58 -6.25
N THR A 156 2.19 16.75 -7.08
CA THR A 156 1.48 18.03 -7.25
C THR A 156 0.69 18.43 -6.00
N LEU A 157 0.01 17.48 -5.35
CA LEU A 157 -0.68 17.70 -4.08
C LEU A 157 0.24 18.22 -2.98
N ARG A 158 1.53 17.85 -3.02
CA ARG A 158 2.52 18.31 -2.07
C ARG A 158 2.86 19.81 -2.19
N PHE A 159 2.84 20.38 -3.39
CA PHE A 159 3.15 21.80 -3.60
C PHE A 159 2.02 22.74 -3.20
N LEU A 160 0.83 22.20 -2.93
CA LEU A 160 -0.30 22.98 -2.46
C LEU A 160 -0.10 23.38 -0.98
N PRO A 161 -0.37 24.65 -0.61
CA PRO A 161 -0.10 25.17 0.73
C PRO A 161 -1.11 24.73 1.81
N SER A 162 -1.93 23.71 1.54
CA SER A 162 -3.00 23.21 2.43
C SER A 162 -2.58 21.95 3.18
N GLY A 163 -2.85 21.92 4.50
CA GLY A 163 -2.51 20.79 5.36
C GLY A 163 -3.16 19.47 4.95
N GLU A 164 -4.44 19.51 4.58
CA GLU A 164 -5.16 18.35 4.08
C GLU A 164 -4.55 17.79 2.79
N CYS A 165 -4.05 18.67 1.90
CA CYS A 165 -3.37 18.26 0.67
C CYS A 165 -2.02 17.60 0.96
N PHE A 166 -1.29 18.05 1.99
CA PHE A 166 -0.07 17.36 2.42
C PHE A 166 -0.34 15.95 2.94
N CYS A 167 -1.39 15.77 3.76
CA CYS A 167 -1.79 14.43 4.22
C CYS A 167 -2.22 13.54 3.04
N ALA A 168 -3.02 14.09 2.13
CA ALA A 168 -3.44 13.40 0.92
C ALA A 168 -2.24 13.03 0.03
N ALA A 169 -1.25 13.92 -0.11
CA ALA A 169 -0.01 13.65 -0.84
C ALA A 169 0.77 12.49 -0.21
N ARG A 170 0.90 12.47 1.12
CA ARG A 170 1.56 11.37 1.84
C ARG A 170 0.86 10.03 1.61
N ILE A 171 -0.47 10.02 1.70
CA ILE A 171 -1.28 8.82 1.44
C ILE A 171 -1.11 8.37 -0.01
N ALA A 172 -1.25 9.29 -0.97
CA ALA A 172 -1.11 8.99 -2.39
C ALA A 172 0.26 8.40 -2.73
N LEU A 173 1.35 9.00 -2.22
CA LEU A 173 2.71 8.49 -2.42
C LEU A 173 2.96 7.16 -1.71
N SER A 174 2.28 6.89 -0.58
CA SER A 174 2.38 5.60 0.12
C SER A 174 1.71 4.47 -0.69
N VAL A 175 0.55 4.78 -1.27
CA VAL A 175 -0.13 3.86 -2.19
C VAL A 175 0.70 3.66 -3.46
N ASP A 176 1.30 4.73 -3.99
CA ASP A 176 2.19 4.66 -5.15
C ASP A 176 3.40 3.76 -4.90
N LEU A 177 4.08 3.92 -3.76
CA LEU A 177 5.18 3.03 -3.36
C LEU A 177 4.74 1.56 -3.33
N THR A 178 3.51 1.29 -2.88
CA THR A 178 2.95 -0.08 -2.88
C THR A 178 2.79 -0.62 -4.31
N LEU A 179 2.38 0.21 -5.27
CA LEU A 179 2.29 -0.18 -6.69
C LEU A 179 3.67 -0.51 -7.26
N TRP A 180 4.71 0.27 -6.93
CA TRP A 180 6.09 -0.04 -7.33
C TRP A 180 6.63 -1.34 -6.72
N PHE A 181 6.21 -1.67 -5.49
CA PHE A 181 6.51 -2.98 -4.92
C PHE A 181 5.81 -4.12 -5.67
N ILE A 182 4.51 -3.97 -5.98
CA ILE A 182 3.78 -4.95 -6.81
C ILE A 182 4.45 -5.13 -8.17
N ARG A 183 4.93 -4.04 -8.79
CA ARG A 183 5.65 -4.07 -10.07
C ARG A 183 6.93 -4.92 -10.04
N SER A 184 7.56 -5.06 -8.87
CA SER A 184 8.74 -5.91 -8.68
C SER A 184 8.46 -7.39 -8.99
N LEU A 185 7.20 -7.83 -8.88
CA LEU A 185 6.78 -9.20 -9.20
C LEU A 185 7.02 -9.53 -10.68
N ASP A 186 6.85 -8.60 -11.60
CA ASP A 186 7.11 -8.82 -13.03
C ASP A 186 8.61 -9.04 -13.30
N ILE A 187 9.48 -8.31 -12.59
CA ILE A 187 10.93 -8.54 -12.65
C ILE A 187 11.26 -9.95 -12.12
N PHE A 188 10.61 -10.39 -11.04
CA PHE A 188 10.76 -11.74 -10.52
C PHE A 188 10.17 -12.82 -11.44
N ALA A 189 9.19 -12.49 -12.27
CA ALA A 189 8.62 -13.42 -13.24
C ALA A 189 9.65 -13.86 -14.31
N ALA A 190 10.65 -13.01 -14.60
CA ALA A 190 11.77 -13.37 -15.47
C ALA A 190 12.73 -14.41 -14.86
N ILE A 191 12.68 -14.66 -13.54
CA ILE A 191 13.52 -15.66 -12.88
C ILE A 191 12.96 -17.05 -13.14
N ARG A 192 13.77 -17.92 -13.75
CA ARG A 192 13.38 -19.29 -14.16
C ARG A 192 12.67 -20.14 -13.09
N ARG A 193 13.00 -19.92 -11.80
CA ARG A 193 12.41 -20.65 -10.66
C ARG A 193 11.13 -20.02 -10.11
N LEU A 194 10.94 -18.71 -10.29
CA LEU A 194 9.83 -17.95 -9.72
C LEU A 194 8.73 -17.65 -10.75
N GLY A 195 9.08 -17.47 -12.02
CA GLY A 195 8.14 -17.22 -13.12
C GLY A 195 6.94 -18.17 -13.15
N PRO A 196 7.16 -19.50 -13.25
CA PRO A 196 6.06 -20.45 -13.26
C PRO A 196 5.19 -20.38 -11.99
N LYS A 197 5.78 -20.08 -10.82
CA LYS A 197 5.04 -19.94 -9.57
C LYS A 197 4.15 -18.71 -9.56
N LEU A 198 4.65 -17.58 -10.08
CA LEU A 198 3.86 -16.35 -10.17
C LEU A 198 2.70 -16.48 -11.17
N VAL A 199 2.92 -17.18 -12.29
CA VAL A 199 1.84 -17.50 -13.24
C VAL A 199 0.78 -18.38 -12.57
N MET A 200 1.20 -19.43 -11.84
CA MET A 200 0.25 -20.28 -11.08
C MET A 200 -0.56 -19.46 -10.07
N ILE A 201 0.09 -18.58 -9.29
CA ILE A 201 -0.62 -17.68 -8.36
C ILE A 201 -1.60 -16.76 -9.09
N GLY A 202 -1.22 -16.22 -10.25
CA GLY A 202 -2.07 -15.35 -11.06
C GLY A 202 -3.37 -16.03 -11.52
N GLU A 203 -3.28 -17.30 -11.93
CA GLU A 203 -4.46 -18.09 -12.28
C GLU A 203 -5.34 -18.38 -11.06
N MET A 204 -4.73 -18.71 -9.91
CA MET A 204 -5.48 -18.94 -8.66
C MET A 204 -6.27 -17.69 -8.20
N VAL A 205 -5.80 -16.48 -8.52
CA VAL A 205 -6.53 -15.24 -8.23
C VAL A 205 -7.83 -15.15 -9.04
N ASN A 206 -7.88 -15.71 -10.26
CA ASN A 206 -9.13 -15.76 -11.02
C ASN A 206 -10.17 -16.65 -10.34
N ASP A 207 -9.75 -17.81 -9.82
CA ASP A 207 -10.64 -18.72 -9.08
C ASP A 207 -11.07 -18.13 -7.73
N LEU A 208 -10.18 -17.39 -7.07
CA LEU A 208 -10.46 -16.70 -5.81
C LEU A 208 -11.59 -15.67 -5.94
N LYS A 209 -11.78 -15.03 -7.10
CA LYS A 209 -12.83 -14.00 -7.31
C LYS A 209 -14.24 -14.54 -7.02
N SER A 210 -14.53 -15.75 -7.49
CA SER A 210 -15.84 -16.40 -7.28
C SER A 210 -16.03 -16.77 -5.80
N PHE A 211 -14.97 -17.22 -5.13
CA PHE A 211 -15.00 -17.50 -3.70
C PHE A 211 -15.26 -16.24 -2.86
N MET A 212 -14.62 -15.12 -3.19
CA MET A 212 -14.82 -13.85 -2.48
C MET A 212 -16.26 -13.36 -2.56
N LEU A 213 -16.96 -13.59 -3.67
CA LEU A 213 -18.38 -13.28 -3.81
C LEU A 213 -19.22 -14.12 -2.84
N MET A 214 -18.97 -15.43 -2.78
CA MET A 214 -19.64 -16.33 -1.84
C MET A 214 -19.37 -15.92 -0.39
N LEU A 215 -18.11 -15.65 -0.04
CA LEU A 215 -17.72 -15.20 1.30
C LEU A 215 -18.43 -13.90 1.71
N THR A 216 -18.57 -12.94 0.78
CA THR A 216 -19.24 -11.67 1.03
C THR A 216 -20.71 -11.87 1.45
N VAL A 217 -21.42 -12.83 0.84
CA VAL A 217 -22.81 -13.15 1.20
C VAL A 217 -22.90 -13.62 2.66
N PHE A 218 -22.00 -14.48 3.11
CA PHE A 218 -21.97 -14.95 4.50
C PHE A 218 -21.57 -13.85 5.49
N ILE A 219 -20.58 -13.01 5.14
CA ILE A 219 -20.17 -11.85 5.96
C ILE A 219 -21.34 -10.89 6.16
N LEU A 220 -22.03 -10.50 5.08
CA LEU A 220 -23.17 -9.58 5.16
C LEU A 220 -24.35 -10.21 5.91
N GLY A 221 -24.67 -11.48 5.65
CA GLY A 221 -25.75 -12.19 6.32
C GLY A 221 -25.56 -12.25 7.84
N PHE A 222 -24.37 -12.65 8.29
CA PHE A 222 -24.04 -12.64 9.72
C PHE A 222 -24.00 -11.24 10.29
N GLY A 223 -23.28 -10.32 9.64
CA GLY A 223 -23.06 -8.97 10.17
C GLY A 223 -24.36 -8.18 10.35
N VAL A 224 -25.30 -8.27 9.40
CA VAL A 224 -26.60 -7.59 9.50
C VAL A 224 -27.45 -8.18 10.63
N CYS A 225 -27.53 -9.51 10.71
CA CYS A 225 -28.28 -10.20 11.78
C CYS A 225 -27.69 -9.89 13.16
N PHE A 226 -26.38 -9.96 13.30
CA PHE A 226 -25.68 -9.69 14.56
C PHE A 226 -25.85 -8.22 14.99
N HIS A 227 -25.67 -7.27 14.07
CA HIS A 227 -25.86 -5.85 14.37
C HIS A 227 -27.29 -5.54 14.79
N SER A 228 -28.29 -6.13 14.14
CA SER A 228 -29.71 -5.99 14.49
C SER A 228 -30.03 -6.52 15.89
N LEU A 229 -29.50 -7.69 16.25
CA LEU A 229 -29.74 -8.32 17.56
C LEU A 229 -29.08 -7.58 18.73
N ILE A 230 -27.95 -6.90 18.51
CA ILE A 230 -27.25 -6.16 19.56
C ILE A 230 -27.73 -4.72 19.67
N TYR A 231 -27.82 -4.01 18.55
CA TYR A 231 -28.05 -2.57 18.55
C TYR A 231 -29.50 -2.17 18.30
N GLY A 232 -30.35 -3.13 17.90
CA GLY A 232 -31.75 -2.87 17.58
C GLY A 232 -31.91 -1.88 16.44
N THR A 233 -32.82 -0.91 16.60
CA THR A 233 -33.13 0.07 15.56
C THR A 233 -32.23 1.31 15.70
N LYS A 234 -31.53 1.66 14.62
CA LYS A 234 -30.71 2.88 14.50
C LYS A 234 -31.18 3.74 13.33
N VAL A 235 -30.94 5.05 13.42
CA VAL A 235 -31.11 5.97 12.28
C VAL A 235 -30.10 5.65 11.18
N LEU A 236 -30.51 5.80 9.91
CA LEU A 236 -29.64 5.51 8.77
C LEU A 236 -28.38 6.40 8.82
N SER A 237 -27.21 5.76 8.94
CA SER A 237 -25.91 6.41 8.94
C SER A 237 -24.94 5.66 8.04
N TRP A 238 -24.08 6.39 7.34
CA TRP A 238 -23.05 5.86 6.46
C TRP A 238 -22.01 4.98 7.16
N HIS A 239 -21.96 5.04 8.50
CA HIS A 239 -21.06 4.24 9.32
C HIS A 239 -21.57 2.81 9.51
N ILE A 240 -22.88 2.58 9.41
CA ILE A 240 -23.50 1.28 9.73
C ILE A 240 -22.99 0.16 8.82
N PRO A 241 -22.95 0.30 7.47
CA PRO A 241 -22.43 -0.75 6.60
C PRO A 241 -20.96 -1.06 6.88
N ARG A 242 -20.15 -0.03 7.19
CA ARG A 242 -18.74 -0.20 7.55
C ARG A 242 -18.61 -1.01 8.84
N ASP A 243 -19.36 -0.66 9.88
CA ASP A 243 -19.31 -1.34 11.18
C ASP A 243 -19.73 -2.81 11.06
N ILE A 244 -20.78 -3.08 10.27
CA ILE A 244 -21.29 -4.43 9.98
C ILE A 244 -20.21 -5.29 9.32
N ILE A 245 -19.60 -4.79 8.25
CA ILE A 245 -18.57 -5.53 7.51
C ILE A 245 -17.34 -5.72 8.39
N ASN A 246 -16.90 -4.68 9.09
CA ASN A 246 -15.71 -4.72 9.93
C ASN A 246 -15.84 -5.79 11.01
N LEU A 247 -16.97 -5.80 11.73
CA LEU A 247 -17.20 -6.75 12.80
C LEU A 247 -17.18 -8.20 12.30
N ALA A 248 -17.89 -8.49 11.20
CA ALA A 248 -17.95 -9.84 10.64
C ALA A 248 -16.61 -10.27 10.01
N TYR A 249 -15.91 -9.35 9.34
CA TYR A 249 -14.63 -9.63 8.68
C TYR A 249 -13.52 -9.98 9.69
N TRP A 250 -13.33 -9.18 10.74
CA TRP A 250 -12.32 -9.46 11.77
C TRP A 250 -12.59 -10.76 12.52
N GLN A 251 -13.87 -11.08 12.72
CA GLN A 251 -14.30 -12.33 13.35
C GLN A 251 -13.82 -13.57 12.58
N MET A 252 -13.78 -13.53 11.25
CA MET A 252 -13.25 -14.63 10.42
C MET A 252 -11.77 -14.93 10.72
N PHE A 253 -10.98 -13.91 11.05
CA PHE A 253 -9.56 -14.06 11.40
C PHE A 253 -9.34 -14.42 12.87
N GLY A 254 -10.42 -14.65 13.63
CA GLY A 254 -10.35 -15.04 15.03
C GLY A 254 -10.25 -13.86 16.00
N GLU A 255 -10.42 -12.62 15.54
CA GLU A 255 -10.56 -11.48 16.44
C GLU A 255 -12.00 -11.44 16.97
N LEU A 256 -12.17 -11.75 18.26
CA LEU A 256 -13.46 -12.09 18.85
C LEU A 256 -14.24 -10.87 19.37
N ASN A 257 -14.20 -9.73 18.66
CA ASN A 257 -14.92 -8.51 19.05
C ASN A 257 -16.43 -8.74 19.17
N SER A 258 -16.99 -9.64 18.35
CA SER A 258 -18.42 -10.01 18.47
C SER A 258 -18.71 -10.86 19.71
N LEU A 259 -17.73 -11.60 20.24
CA LEU A 259 -17.87 -12.37 21.47
C LEU A 259 -17.88 -11.48 22.71
N GLU A 260 -17.04 -10.43 22.74
CA GLU A 260 -17.07 -9.42 23.80
C GLU A 260 -18.41 -8.68 23.83
N LEU A 261 -18.92 -8.31 22.65
CA LEU A 261 -20.24 -7.69 22.51
C LEU A 261 -21.37 -8.63 22.94
N PHE A 262 -21.23 -9.94 22.68
CA PHE A 262 -22.15 -10.96 23.15
C PHE A 262 -22.14 -11.07 24.68
N GLU A 263 -20.97 -11.15 25.32
CA GLU A 263 -20.84 -11.26 26.78
C GLU A 263 -21.48 -10.06 27.49
N LYS A 264 -21.27 -8.85 26.96
CA LYS A 264 -21.88 -7.62 27.49
C LYS A 264 -23.41 -7.59 27.36
N ASN A 265 -23.98 -8.22 26.34
CA ASN A 265 -25.41 -8.16 26.02
C ASN A 265 -26.15 -9.48 26.25
N TYR A 266 -25.58 -10.38 27.05
CA TYR A 266 -26.07 -11.74 27.27
C TYR A 266 -27.54 -11.78 27.75
N HIS A 267 -27.97 -10.79 28.53
CA HIS A 267 -29.28 -10.77 29.19
C HIS A 267 -30.49 -10.58 28.26
N ALA A 268 -30.32 -10.05 27.03
CA ALA A 268 -31.45 -9.75 26.14
C ALA A 268 -31.66 -10.85 25.08
N ASN A 269 -30.61 -11.15 24.30
CA ASN A 269 -30.68 -12.01 23.11
C ASN A 269 -29.60 -13.12 23.13
N GLY A 270 -29.13 -13.50 24.31
CA GLY A 270 -27.94 -14.35 24.48
C GLY A 270 -27.99 -15.65 23.67
N TYR A 271 -29.04 -16.45 23.79
CA TYR A 271 -29.11 -17.73 23.08
C TYR A 271 -29.08 -17.59 21.56
N ALA A 272 -29.81 -16.61 20.99
CA ALA A 272 -29.83 -16.39 19.55
C ALA A 272 -28.48 -15.91 19.02
N LEU A 273 -27.84 -14.97 19.74
CA LEU A 273 -26.50 -14.47 19.41
C LEU A 273 -25.44 -15.57 19.50
N PHE A 274 -25.50 -16.41 20.54
CA PHE A 274 -24.60 -17.54 20.71
C PHE A 274 -24.72 -18.53 19.56
N VAL A 275 -25.95 -18.95 19.22
CA VAL A 275 -26.20 -19.87 18.10
C VAL A 275 -25.72 -19.26 16.79
N LEU A 276 -26.03 -17.98 16.53
CA LEU A 276 -25.59 -17.27 15.33
C LEU A 276 -24.05 -17.26 15.20
N LEU A 277 -23.34 -16.98 16.30
CA LEU A 277 -21.87 -16.93 16.33
C LEU A 277 -21.25 -18.32 16.12
N VAL A 278 -21.78 -19.36 16.76
CA VAL A 278 -21.30 -20.75 16.59
C VAL A 278 -21.49 -21.22 15.15
N VAL A 279 -22.67 -20.98 14.57
CA VAL A 279 -22.98 -21.35 13.19
C VAL A 279 -22.08 -20.59 12.21
N TYR A 280 -21.93 -19.28 12.40
CA TYR A 280 -21.06 -18.46 11.56
C TYR A 280 -19.60 -18.94 11.59
N MET A 281 -19.06 -19.18 12.78
CA MET A 281 -17.69 -19.67 12.95
C MET A 281 -17.47 -21.03 12.29
N THR A 282 -18.44 -21.93 12.43
CA THR A 282 -18.34 -23.26 11.82
C THR A 282 -18.34 -23.15 10.30
N ILE A 283 -19.25 -22.36 9.73
CA ILE A 283 -19.36 -22.20 8.28
C ILE A 283 -18.13 -21.50 7.71
N VAL A 284 -17.74 -20.35 8.26
CA VAL A 284 -16.66 -19.56 7.66
C VAL A 284 -15.31 -20.20 7.93
N SER A 285 -15.00 -20.49 9.19
CA SER A 285 -13.65 -20.92 9.59
C SER A 285 -13.37 -22.38 9.27
N VAL A 286 -14.40 -23.25 9.31
CA VAL A 286 -14.21 -24.68 9.01
C VAL A 286 -14.65 -25.03 7.59
N LEU A 287 -15.80 -24.57 7.10
CA LEU A 287 -16.28 -24.98 5.78
C LEU A 287 -15.65 -24.16 4.65
N LEU A 288 -15.76 -22.82 4.68
CA LEU A 288 -15.32 -21.96 3.57
C LEU A 288 -13.80 -21.96 3.41
N VAL A 289 -13.04 -21.88 4.51
CA VAL A 289 -11.57 -21.95 4.44
C VAL A 289 -11.10 -23.30 3.89
N ASN A 290 -11.70 -24.41 4.31
CA ASN A 290 -11.35 -25.73 3.77
C ASN A 290 -11.76 -25.89 2.30
N LEU A 291 -12.90 -25.31 1.90
CA LEU A 291 -13.30 -25.28 0.50
C LEU A 291 -12.30 -24.48 -0.34
N LEU A 292 -11.82 -23.33 0.16
CA LEU A 292 -10.80 -22.55 -0.53
C LEU A 292 -9.51 -23.36 -0.70
N ILE A 293 -9.04 -24.04 0.35
CA ILE A 293 -7.87 -24.92 0.27
C ILE A 293 -8.08 -26.03 -0.77
N ALA A 294 -9.29 -26.61 -0.84
CA ALA A 294 -9.62 -27.63 -1.82
C ALA A 294 -9.60 -27.10 -3.25
N MET A 295 -10.17 -25.92 -3.50
CA MET A 295 -10.17 -25.28 -4.82
C MET A 295 -8.76 -24.89 -5.27
N LEU A 296 -7.91 -24.43 -4.36
CA LEU A 296 -6.51 -24.08 -4.67
C LEU A 296 -5.60 -25.31 -4.89
N ARG A 297 -6.03 -26.49 -4.43
CA ARG A 297 -5.32 -27.76 -4.64
C ARG A 297 -5.68 -28.43 -5.96
N TYR A 298 -6.93 -28.26 -6.41
CA TYR A 298 -7.46 -28.86 -7.63
C TYR A 298 -6.94 -28.13 -8.87
#